data_AF-A0A9E6RMY2-F1
#
_entry.id   AF-A0A9E6RMY2-F1
#
_cell.length_a   1.000
_cell.length_b   1.000
_cell.length_c   1.000
_cell.angle_alpha   90.00
_cell.angle_beta   90.00
_cell.angle_gamma   90.00
#
_symmetry.space_group_name_H-M   'P 1'
#
loop_
_entity.id
_entity.type
_entity.pdbx_description
1 polymer ?
#
loop_
_entity_poly.entity_id
_entity_poly.type
_entity_poly.pdbx_seq_one_letter_code
_entity_poly.pdbx_strand_id
1 'polypeptide(L)'
;MDMSALQPRAELLQVADAVAREKTIDREEVLIAMEQAIQKAARSKYGLEHDIRAEIDRSNGEIRIRRFREVVESVDNEPVQMLLAEAQARNPEAEVGDFIVDPLPPIDFGRIAAQTAKQVIVQRVREAERDRQYREYKDRAGEIINGLVKRVEFGNVTVDLGRAEAILRRDELLPREVFKVGDRVRAYIADVRREPRGPQIFLSRTHPQFMAKLFAQEVPEVYDGIIEIKAVARDPGSRAKIGVISYDSSIDPVGACVGMRGSRVQAVVGELQGEKIDIIPWSDNPATFVVNALAPAEVAKVVLDEESHRIEVIVPDDQLSLAIGRRGQNVRLASQLTGWAIDIMTEAEESERRQEEFRTRSARFIEALDVDDVIAHLLVTEGFTKVEEVAFIDIEELAGIEGFDEDVATELQNRARTFLEARDTRFDEERRQLGVGEDVATLPHMTPGFMVALGRKGVKSLDDVADLASDELIEIVGKDELSEDDANELIMAARAHWFEDAEANG
;
A
#
# COMPACT_ATOMS: atom_id res chain seq x y z
N MET A 1 -6.78 -63.87 39.48
CA MET A 1 -7.06 -62.45 39.77
C MET A 1 -5.80 -61.87 40.37
N ASP A 2 -5.00 -61.22 39.54
CA ASP A 2 -3.73 -60.62 39.96
C ASP A 2 -4.02 -59.16 40.33
N MET A 3 -3.99 -58.87 41.63
CA MET A 3 -4.31 -57.56 42.23
C MET A 3 -3.09 -56.64 42.25
N SER A 4 -2.35 -56.54 41.16
CA SER A 4 -1.15 -55.69 41.05
C SER A 4 -1.34 -54.44 40.17
N ALA A 5 -2.55 -54.20 39.63
CA ALA A 5 -2.79 -53.14 38.65
C ALA A 5 -3.42 -51.84 39.18
N LEU A 6 -3.64 -51.70 40.50
CA LEU A 6 -4.25 -50.51 41.11
C LEU A 6 -3.23 -49.75 41.97
N GLN A 7 -2.24 -49.14 41.33
CA GLN A 7 -1.55 -48.00 41.95
C GLN A 7 -2.24 -46.70 41.52
N PRO A 8 -2.76 -45.88 42.46
CA PRO A 8 -3.39 -44.62 42.13
C PRO A 8 -2.37 -43.69 41.46
N ARG A 9 -2.63 -43.29 40.20
CA ARG A 9 -1.83 -42.31 39.45
C ARG A 9 -2.08 -40.87 39.92
N ALA A 10 -2.19 -40.67 41.23
CA ALA A 10 -2.33 -39.36 41.87
C ALA A 10 -1.13 -38.44 41.56
N GLU A 11 0.03 -39.02 41.24
CA GLU A 11 1.22 -38.30 40.80
C GLU A 11 0.96 -37.44 39.54
N LEU A 12 0.13 -37.93 38.61
CA LEU A 12 -0.13 -37.21 37.36
C LEU A 12 -0.97 -35.95 37.59
N LEU A 13 -1.99 -36.03 38.45
CA LEU A 13 -2.79 -34.88 38.85
C LEU A 13 -1.96 -33.89 39.68
N GLN A 14 -1.09 -34.38 40.57
CA GLN A 14 -0.18 -33.53 41.34
C GLN A 14 0.83 -32.80 40.45
N VAL A 15 1.34 -33.45 39.39
CA VAL A 15 2.20 -32.81 38.39
C VAL A 15 1.43 -31.74 37.63
N ALA A 16 0.19 -32.01 37.19
CA ALA A 16 -0.64 -31.00 36.53
C ALA A 16 -0.94 -29.81 37.44
N ASP A 17 -1.25 -30.04 38.72
CA ASP A 17 -1.51 -28.99 39.72
C ASP A 17 -0.27 -28.16 40.03
N ALA A 18 0.90 -28.79 40.19
CA ALA A 18 2.16 -28.10 40.43
C ALA A 18 2.53 -27.19 39.25
N VAL A 19 2.33 -27.70 38.02
CA VAL A 19 2.60 -26.97 36.79
C VAL A 19 1.64 -25.79 36.60
N ALA A 20 0.34 -26.01 36.81
CA ALA A 20 -0.68 -24.96 36.72
C ALA A 20 -0.35 -23.79 37.66
N ARG A 21 0.09 -24.10 38.89
CA ARG A 21 0.54 -23.10 39.88
C ARG A 21 1.83 -22.40 39.50
N GLU A 22 2.83 -23.10 38.98
CA GLU A 22 4.12 -22.50 38.63
C GLU A 22 4.00 -21.53 37.45
N LYS A 23 3.10 -21.81 36.50
CA LYS A 23 2.98 -21.05 35.24
C LYS A 23 1.73 -20.20 35.13
N THR A 24 0.87 -20.20 36.15
CA THR A 24 -0.40 -19.44 36.15
C THR A 24 -1.28 -19.78 34.94
N ILE A 25 -1.41 -21.09 34.65
CA ILE A 25 -2.25 -21.64 33.57
C ILE A 25 -3.39 -22.42 34.23
N ASP A 26 -4.54 -22.47 33.57
CA ASP A 26 -5.68 -23.24 34.05
C ASP A 26 -5.35 -24.75 34.09
N ARG A 27 -5.81 -25.44 35.15
CA ARG A 27 -5.54 -26.87 35.34
C ARG A 27 -6.16 -27.71 34.21
N GLU A 28 -7.35 -27.36 33.73
CA GLU A 28 -8.04 -28.10 32.67
C GLU A 28 -7.28 -27.99 31.35
N GLU A 29 -6.71 -26.82 31.03
CA GLU A 29 -5.87 -26.65 29.84
C GLU A 29 -4.64 -27.57 29.87
N VAL A 30 -4.02 -27.74 31.05
CA VAL A 30 -2.89 -28.66 31.23
C VAL A 30 -3.32 -30.11 30.99
N LEU A 31 -4.46 -30.52 31.55
CA LEU A 31 -4.98 -31.89 31.41
C LEU A 31 -5.37 -32.21 29.96
N ILE A 32 -6.08 -31.31 29.27
CA ILE A 32 -6.42 -31.44 27.84
C ILE A 32 -5.17 -31.59 26.99
N ALA A 33 -4.14 -30.80 27.29
CA ALA A 33 -2.90 -30.86 26.52
C ALA A 33 -2.15 -32.19 26.78
N MET A 34 -2.20 -32.72 28.01
CA MET A 34 -1.69 -34.06 28.33
C MET A 34 -2.46 -35.18 27.62
N GLU A 35 -3.79 -35.08 27.52
CA GLU A 35 -4.64 -35.99 26.74
C GLU A 35 -4.20 -36.01 25.27
N GLN A 36 -4.00 -34.84 24.64
CA GLN A 36 -3.52 -34.73 23.25
C GLN A 36 -2.14 -35.37 23.04
N ALA A 37 -1.23 -35.20 24.01
CA ALA A 37 0.09 -35.82 24.01
C ALA A 37 0.01 -37.36 24.04
N ILE A 38 -0.79 -37.89 24.97
CA ILE A 38 -1.01 -39.32 25.13
C ILE A 38 -1.69 -39.89 23.89
N GLN A 39 -2.64 -39.16 23.31
CA GLN A 39 -3.32 -39.52 22.07
C GLN A 39 -2.33 -39.69 20.92
N LYS A 40 -1.42 -38.74 20.73
CA LYS A 40 -0.37 -38.82 19.70
C LYS A 40 0.56 -40.02 19.91
N ALA A 41 0.96 -40.29 21.16
CA ALA A 41 1.77 -41.45 21.49
C ALA A 41 1.02 -42.77 21.26
N ALA A 42 -0.27 -42.82 21.60
CA ALA A 42 -1.12 -43.99 21.37
C ALA A 42 -1.30 -44.28 19.87
N ARG A 43 -1.50 -43.25 19.04
CA ARG A 43 -1.53 -43.39 17.56
C ARG A 43 -0.22 -43.96 17.02
N SER A 44 0.93 -43.54 17.53
CA SER A 44 2.21 -44.11 17.10
C SER A 44 2.36 -45.60 17.42
N LYS A 45 1.70 -46.11 18.46
CA LYS A 45 1.80 -47.52 18.88
C LYS A 45 0.74 -48.41 18.25
N TYR A 46 -0.50 -47.93 18.18
CA TYR A 46 -1.65 -48.72 17.75
C TYR A 46 -2.02 -48.51 16.28
N GLY A 47 -1.44 -47.51 15.61
CA GLY A 47 -1.66 -47.20 14.19
C GLY A 47 -2.02 -45.73 14.00
N LEU A 48 -1.29 -45.05 13.10
CA LEU A 48 -1.49 -43.62 12.81
C LEU A 48 -2.82 -43.36 12.09
N GLU A 49 -3.30 -44.36 11.36
CA GLU A 49 -4.55 -44.36 10.58
C GLU A 49 -5.81 -44.43 11.46
N HIS A 50 -5.70 -44.83 12.73
CA HIS A 50 -6.86 -44.99 13.61
C HIS A 50 -7.21 -43.69 14.37
N ASP A 51 -8.50 -43.39 14.51
CA ASP A 51 -8.95 -42.33 15.42
C ASP A 51 -8.91 -42.82 16.87
N ILE A 52 -7.74 -42.64 17.48
CA ILE A 52 -7.55 -42.90 18.89
C ILE A 52 -7.72 -41.58 19.63
N ARG A 53 -8.44 -41.62 20.76
CA ARG A 53 -8.58 -40.50 21.71
C ARG A 53 -8.18 -40.97 23.11
N ALA A 54 -7.53 -40.09 23.85
CA ALA A 54 -7.13 -40.33 25.23
C ALA A 54 -7.89 -39.41 26.17
N GLU A 55 -8.29 -39.92 27.33
CA GLU A 55 -9.03 -39.20 28.36
C GLU A 55 -8.36 -39.44 29.72
N ILE A 56 -8.17 -38.40 30.52
CA ILE A 56 -7.63 -38.46 31.88
C ILE A 56 -8.77 -38.19 32.86
N ASP A 57 -9.12 -39.16 33.70
CA ASP A 57 -10.14 -38.95 34.74
C ASP A 57 -9.67 -37.89 35.76
N ARG A 58 -10.47 -36.84 35.93
CA ARG A 58 -10.11 -35.65 36.71
C ARG A 58 -10.05 -35.93 38.22
N SER A 59 -10.69 -37.01 38.67
CA SER A 59 -10.81 -37.37 40.08
C SER A 59 -9.68 -38.28 40.55
N ASN A 60 -9.25 -39.22 39.70
CA ASN A 60 -8.30 -40.27 40.09
C ASN A 60 -7.04 -40.35 39.19
N GLY A 61 -6.98 -39.61 38.08
CA GLY A 61 -5.84 -39.57 37.16
C GLY A 61 -5.72 -40.80 36.24
N GLU A 62 -6.77 -41.63 36.14
CA GLU A 62 -6.79 -42.79 35.27
C GLU A 62 -6.79 -42.36 33.80
N ILE A 63 -5.88 -42.93 33.00
CA ILE A 63 -5.79 -42.68 31.56
C ILE A 63 -6.59 -43.75 30.83
N ARG A 64 -7.62 -43.36 30.10
CA ARG A 64 -8.39 -44.24 29.21
C ARG A 64 -8.05 -43.93 27.76
N ILE A 65 -7.71 -44.97 27.00
CA ILE A 65 -7.48 -44.86 25.56
C ILE A 65 -8.60 -45.60 24.86
N ARG A 66 -9.26 -44.94 23.92
CA ARG A 66 -10.33 -45.55 23.13
C ARG A 66 -10.11 -45.27 21.65
N ARG A 67 -10.46 -46.24 20.81
CA ARG A 67 -10.53 -46.10 19.36
C ARG A 67 -11.97 -45.81 18.96
N PHE A 68 -12.16 -44.79 18.14
CA PHE A 68 -13.44 -44.37 17.61
C PHE A 68 -13.55 -44.84 16.16
N ARG A 69 -14.68 -45.45 15.82
CA ARG A 69 -15.07 -45.77 14.45
C ARG A 69 -16.44 -45.19 14.16
N GLU A 70 -16.51 -44.33 13.16
CA GLU A 70 -17.74 -43.70 12.70
C GLU A 70 -18.59 -44.69 11.91
N VAL A 71 -19.89 -44.73 12.20
CA VAL A 71 -20.85 -45.59 11.51
C VAL A 71 -21.33 -44.90 10.25
N VAL A 72 -21.09 -45.51 9.09
CA VAL A 72 -21.41 -44.93 7.76
C VAL A 72 -22.17 -45.93 6.89
N GLU A 73 -22.87 -45.42 5.86
CA GLU A 73 -23.58 -46.26 4.88
C GLU A 73 -22.62 -46.93 3.88
N SER A 74 -21.56 -46.22 3.47
CA SER A 74 -20.49 -46.72 2.62
C SER A 74 -19.13 -46.38 3.25
N VAL A 75 -18.25 -47.38 3.35
CA VAL A 75 -16.92 -47.20 3.96
C VAL A 75 -15.94 -46.71 2.90
N ASP A 76 -15.40 -45.52 3.11
CA ASP A 76 -14.30 -44.95 2.33
C ASP A 76 -12.95 -45.12 3.04
N ASN A 77 -12.95 -45.17 4.39
CA ASN A 77 -11.76 -45.29 5.23
C ASN A 77 -11.94 -46.32 6.37
N GLU A 78 -11.65 -47.59 6.07
CA GLU A 78 -11.82 -48.75 6.95
C GLU A 78 -11.14 -48.66 8.36
N PRO A 79 -9.99 -47.99 8.53
CA PRO A 79 -9.41 -47.70 9.85
C PRO A 79 -10.30 -46.92 10.82
N VAL A 80 -11.12 -45.99 10.33
CA VAL A 80 -11.92 -45.02 11.12
C VAL A 80 -13.42 -45.12 10.87
N GLN A 81 -13.86 -45.87 9.88
CA GLN A 81 -15.27 -46.06 9.54
C GLN A 81 -15.69 -47.53 9.69
N MET A 82 -16.99 -47.75 9.86
CA MET A 82 -17.63 -49.05 9.99
C MET A 82 -19.02 -49.02 9.35
N LEU A 83 -19.42 -50.11 8.70
CA LEU A 83 -20.77 -50.23 8.14
C LEU A 83 -21.82 -50.33 9.25
N LEU A 84 -23.02 -49.78 9.02
CA LEU A 84 -24.15 -49.88 9.94
C LEU A 84 -24.42 -51.33 10.39
N ALA A 85 -24.36 -52.30 9.48
CA ALA A 85 -24.57 -53.71 9.81
C ALA A 85 -23.54 -54.26 10.80
N GLU A 86 -22.29 -53.83 10.71
CA GLU A 86 -21.21 -54.22 11.63
C GLU A 86 -21.32 -53.51 12.98
N ALA A 87 -21.75 -52.24 12.96
CA ALA A 87 -22.01 -51.46 14.17
C ALA A 87 -23.18 -52.05 14.98
N GLN A 88 -24.28 -52.40 14.31
CA GLN A 88 -25.47 -53.01 14.92
C GLN A 88 -25.20 -54.41 15.51
N ALA A 89 -24.22 -55.14 14.96
CA ALA A 89 -23.78 -56.40 15.54
C ALA A 89 -23.10 -56.24 16.91
N ARG A 90 -22.56 -55.05 17.22
CA ARG A 90 -21.92 -54.74 18.51
C ARG A 90 -22.83 -53.94 19.44
N ASN A 91 -23.57 -52.98 18.88
CA ASN A 91 -24.57 -52.19 19.58
C ASN A 91 -25.85 -52.12 18.73
N PRO A 92 -26.90 -52.89 19.09
CA PRO A 92 -28.15 -52.94 18.32
C PRO A 92 -28.86 -51.60 18.12
N GLU A 93 -28.56 -50.58 18.93
CA GLU A 93 -29.12 -49.23 18.86
C GLU A 93 -28.27 -48.26 18.02
N ALA A 94 -27.19 -48.72 17.37
CA ALA A 94 -26.32 -47.84 16.59
C ALA A 94 -27.00 -47.32 15.31
N GLU A 95 -26.87 -46.02 15.06
CA GLU A 95 -27.34 -45.32 13.87
C GLU A 95 -26.18 -44.78 13.02
N VAL A 96 -26.47 -44.39 11.77
CA VAL A 96 -25.47 -43.75 10.89
C VAL A 96 -25.09 -42.39 11.48
N GLY A 97 -23.79 -42.12 11.61
CA GLY A 97 -23.22 -40.93 12.27
C GLY A 97 -22.78 -41.17 13.72
N ASP A 98 -23.12 -42.32 14.32
CA ASP A 98 -22.64 -42.68 15.66
C ASP A 98 -21.17 -43.12 15.64
N PHE A 99 -20.55 -43.15 16.82
CA PHE A 99 -19.22 -43.72 17.00
C PHE A 99 -19.27 -45.00 17.82
N ILE A 100 -18.77 -46.10 17.24
CA ILE A 100 -18.46 -47.31 17.99
C ILE A 100 -17.10 -47.12 18.66
N VAL A 101 -17.10 -47.26 19.99
CA VAL A 101 -15.95 -46.96 20.83
C VAL A 101 -15.33 -48.25 21.38
N ASP A 102 -14.15 -48.61 20.89
CA ASP A 102 -13.41 -49.78 21.35
C ASP A 102 -12.35 -49.37 22.41
N PRO A 103 -12.39 -49.91 23.64
CA PRO A 103 -11.34 -49.65 24.63
C PRO A 103 -10.02 -50.29 24.17
N LEU A 104 -8.94 -49.52 24.17
CA LEU A 104 -7.61 -50.02 23.86
C LEU A 104 -6.86 -50.39 25.14
N PRO A 105 -5.96 -51.40 25.10
CA PRO A 105 -5.16 -51.77 26.26
C PRO A 105 -4.39 -50.55 26.81
N PRO A 106 -4.32 -50.38 28.14
CA PRO A 106 -3.56 -49.28 28.72
C PRO A 106 -2.08 -49.41 28.35
N ILE A 107 -1.47 -48.31 27.94
CA ILE A 107 -0.02 -48.24 27.76
C ILE A 107 0.59 -47.80 29.09
N ASP A 108 1.68 -48.46 29.49
CA ASP A 108 2.49 -47.95 30.60
C ASP A 108 3.26 -46.72 30.13
N PHE A 109 2.73 -45.55 30.48
CA PHE A 109 3.37 -44.28 30.19
C PHE A 109 4.15 -43.72 31.38
N GLY A 110 4.39 -44.45 32.46
CA GLY A 110 4.88 -43.87 33.74
C GLY A 110 5.97 -42.80 33.59
N ARG A 111 7.04 -43.08 32.83
CA ARG A 111 8.11 -42.11 32.56
C ARG A 111 7.88 -41.25 31.30
N ILE A 112 7.22 -41.80 30.28
CA ILE A 112 7.02 -41.16 28.97
C ILE A 112 5.92 -40.09 29.05
N ALA A 113 4.78 -40.36 29.69
CA ALA A 113 3.71 -39.39 29.92
C ALA A 113 4.20 -38.18 30.71
N ALA A 114 5.04 -38.36 31.74
CA ALA A 114 5.61 -37.23 32.48
C ALA A 114 6.50 -36.35 31.60
N GLN A 115 7.32 -36.95 30.73
CA GLN A 115 8.17 -36.21 29.78
C GLN A 115 7.36 -35.54 28.67
N THR A 116 6.38 -36.23 28.09
CA THR A 116 5.50 -35.70 27.06
C THR A 116 4.60 -34.60 27.62
N ALA A 117 4.06 -34.77 28.83
CA ALA A 117 3.34 -33.74 29.56
C ALA A 117 4.21 -32.51 29.76
N LYS A 118 5.43 -32.67 30.27
CA LYS A 118 6.38 -31.56 30.41
C LYS A 118 6.64 -30.84 29.09
N GLN A 119 6.79 -31.58 27.98
CA GLN A 119 7.02 -31.00 26.67
C GLN A 119 5.80 -30.20 26.16
N VAL A 120 4.59 -30.76 26.31
CA VAL A 120 3.36 -30.08 25.90
C VAL A 120 3.07 -28.88 26.78
N ILE A 121 3.32 -28.98 28.08
CA ILE A 121 3.25 -27.86 29.03
C ILE A 121 4.18 -26.74 28.57
N VAL A 122 5.46 -27.04 28.30
CA VAL A 122 6.41 -26.03 27.83
C VAL A 122 5.95 -25.41 26.51
N GLN A 123 5.29 -26.17 25.62
CA GLN A 123 4.71 -25.64 24.39
C GLN A 123 3.51 -24.72 24.67
N ARG A 124 2.56 -25.13 25.52
CA ARG A 124 1.38 -24.33 25.89
C ARG A 124 1.73 -23.05 26.64
N VAL A 125 2.69 -23.13 27.56
CA VAL A 125 3.24 -21.94 28.25
C VAL A 125 3.81 -20.96 27.22
N ARG A 126 4.61 -21.45 26.27
CA ARG A 126 5.16 -20.60 25.21
C ARG A 126 4.08 -20.00 24.30
N GLU A 127 3.03 -20.75 23.96
CA GLU A 127 1.89 -20.25 23.18
C GLU A 127 1.15 -19.13 23.93
N ALA A 128 0.86 -19.35 25.22
CA ALA A 128 0.21 -18.35 26.07
C ALA A 128 1.06 -17.08 26.24
N GLU A 129 2.38 -17.23 26.45
CA GLU A 129 3.33 -16.11 26.50
C GLU A 129 3.34 -15.32 25.18
N ARG A 130 3.39 -16.01 24.03
CA ARG A 130 3.37 -15.38 22.70
C ARG A 130 2.07 -14.62 22.44
N ASP A 131 0.93 -15.20 22.80
CA ASP A 131 -0.38 -14.57 22.61
C ASP A 131 -0.56 -13.36 23.53
N ARG A 132 0.03 -13.39 24.73
CA ARG A 132 0.07 -12.24 25.63
C ARG A 132 0.97 -11.14 25.07
N GLN A 133 2.16 -11.47 24.58
CA GLN A 133 3.07 -10.53 23.92
C GLN A 133 2.39 -9.88 22.71
N TYR A 134 1.74 -10.66 21.85
CA TYR A 134 1.05 -10.12 20.68
C TYR A 134 -0.03 -9.11 21.07
N ARG A 135 -0.86 -9.44 22.06
CA ARG A 135 -1.91 -8.56 22.57
C ARG A 135 -1.37 -7.26 23.17
N GLU A 136 -0.16 -7.28 23.75
CA GLU A 136 0.48 -6.09 24.32
C GLU A 136 0.97 -5.11 23.23
N TYR A 137 1.41 -5.61 22.08
CA TYR A 137 2.03 -4.78 21.04
C TYR A 137 1.16 -4.52 19.80
N LYS A 138 0.11 -5.31 19.55
CA LYS A 138 -0.72 -5.17 18.34
C LYS A 138 -1.30 -3.76 18.14
N ASP A 139 -1.67 -3.08 19.23
CA ASP A 139 -2.30 -1.77 19.20
C ASP A 139 -1.27 -0.63 19.34
N ARG A 140 0.03 -0.97 19.38
CA ARG A 140 1.15 -0.03 19.55
C ARG A 140 1.90 0.25 18.25
N ALA A 141 1.43 -0.28 17.13
CA ALA A 141 1.92 0.12 15.81
C ALA A 141 1.68 1.63 15.65
N GLY A 142 2.72 2.37 15.24
CA GLY A 142 2.67 3.84 15.24
C GLY A 142 3.41 4.54 16.37
N GLU A 143 3.91 3.81 17.36
CA GLU A 143 4.64 4.37 18.50
C GLU A 143 6.17 4.30 18.34
N ILE A 144 6.88 5.19 19.03
CA ILE A 144 8.33 5.05 19.25
C ILE A 144 8.56 4.16 20.48
N ILE A 145 9.42 3.16 20.33
CA ILE A 145 9.84 2.30 21.41
C ILE A 145 11.37 2.31 21.57
N ASN A 146 11.80 2.13 22.82
CA ASN A 146 13.19 2.04 23.19
C ASN A 146 13.52 0.59 23.55
N GLY A 147 14.63 0.07 23.05
CA GLY A 147 15.10 -1.26 23.38
C GLY A 147 16.62 -1.38 23.39
N LEU A 148 17.10 -2.57 23.74
CA LEU A 148 18.52 -2.91 23.77
C LEU A 148 18.86 -3.86 22.64
N VAL A 149 19.94 -3.59 21.92
CA VAL A 149 20.39 -4.47 20.84
C VAL A 149 20.90 -5.78 21.44
N LYS A 150 20.19 -6.88 21.16
CA LYS A 150 20.52 -8.21 21.66
C LYS A 150 21.50 -8.94 20.74
N ARG A 151 21.30 -8.81 19.43
CA ARG A 151 22.13 -9.45 18.40
C ARG A 151 22.05 -8.70 17.08
N VAL A 152 23.11 -8.82 16.29
CA VAL A 152 23.22 -8.25 14.94
C VAL A 152 23.64 -9.37 14.00
N GLU A 153 22.80 -9.70 13.03
CA GLU A 153 22.97 -10.84 12.11
C GLU A 153 22.76 -10.36 10.67
N PHE A 154 23.79 -10.48 9.81
CA PHE A 154 23.72 -10.11 8.38
C PHE A 154 23.16 -8.70 8.10
N GLY A 155 23.32 -7.77 9.06
CA GLY A 155 22.80 -6.40 8.97
C GLY A 155 21.40 -6.20 9.57
N ASN A 156 20.71 -7.27 9.97
CA ASN A 156 19.48 -7.17 10.77
C ASN A 156 19.84 -7.05 12.25
N VAL A 157 19.10 -6.22 12.97
CA VAL A 157 19.31 -5.95 14.40
C VAL A 157 18.11 -6.49 15.15
N THR A 158 18.34 -7.44 16.05
CA THR A 158 17.29 -7.88 17.00
C THR A 158 17.39 -7.03 18.25
N VAL A 159 16.27 -6.42 18.61
CA VAL A 159 16.13 -5.51 19.74
C VAL A 159 15.30 -6.18 20.82
N ASP A 160 15.82 -6.22 22.03
CA ASP A 160 15.12 -6.67 23.22
C ASP A 160 14.28 -5.51 23.79
N LEU A 161 12.97 -5.74 23.89
CA LEU A 161 12.00 -4.82 24.50
C LEU A 161 11.66 -5.23 25.95
N GLY A 162 12.41 -6.16 26.52
CA GLY A 162 12.25 -6.73 27.86
C GLY A 162 11.26 -7.90 27.89
N ARG A 163 10.07 -7.72 27.30
CA ARG A 163 9.03 -8.78 27.26
C ARG A 163 8.91 -9.49 25.92
N ALA A 164 9.37 -8.87 24.84
CA ALA A 164 9.30 -9.39 23.48
C ALA A 164 10.58 -9.01 22.72
N GLU A 165 10.85 -9.72 21.63
CA GLU A 165 11.91 -9.36 20.69
C GLU A 165 11.30 -8.66 19.49
N ALA A 166 11.98 -7.63 19.04
CA ALA A 166 11.65 -6.90 17.83
C ALA A 166 12.81 -6.97 16.84
N ILE A 167 12.50 -6.86 15.56
CA ILE A 167 13.49 -6.91 14.49
C ILE A 167 13.50 -5.58 13.75
N LEU A 168 14.69 -5.02 13.62
CA LEU A 168 14.99 -3.86 12.79
C LEU A 168 15.80 -4.36 11.61
N ARG A 169 15.17 -4.39 10.44
CA ARG A 169 15.78 -4.95 9.23
C ARG A 169 16.80 -3.98 8.64
N ARG A 170 17.69 -4.49 7.79
CA ARG A 170 18.76 -3.68 7.18
C ARG A 170 18.24 -2.51 6.32
N ASP A 171 17.17 -2.73 5.59
CA ASP A 171 16.44 -1.74 4.77
C ASP A 171 15.70 -0.69 5.62
N GLU A 172 15.41 -1.03 6.87
CA GLU A 172 14.72 -0.18 7.85
C GLU A 172 15.69 0.54 8.80
N LEU A 173 17.01 0.36 8.59
CA LEU A 173 18.09 1.08 9.27
C LEU A 173 18.50 2.33 8.48
N LEU A 174 18.97 3.35 9.20
CA LEU A 174 19.54 4.52 8.53
C LEU A 174 20.85 4.16 7.81
N PRO A 175 21.13 4.72 6.62
CA PRO A 175 22.39 4.53 5.94
C PRO A 175 23.57 4.90 6.85
N ARG A 176 24.57 4.01 6.95
CA ARG A 176 25.80 4.15 7.76
C ARG A 176 25.61 4.03 9.28
N GLU A 177 24.40 3.77 9.76
CA GLU A 177 24.17 3.44 11.16
C GLU A 177 24.69 2.03 11.46
N VAL A 178 25.48 1.90 12.53
CA VAL A 178 26.05 0.61 12.95
C VAL A 178 25.74 0.39 14.42
N PHE A 179 24.90 -0.60 14.69
CA PHE A 179 24.59 -1.03 16.05
C PHE A 179 25.52 -2.15 16.52
N LYS A 180 25.87 -2.11 17.80
CA LYS A 180 26.58 -3.17 18.52
C LYS A 180 25.67 -3.78 19.58
N VAL A 181 25.99 -5.01 19.98
CA VAL A 181 25.29 -5.68 21.08
C VAL A 181 25.44 -4.86 22.37
N GLY A 182 24.31 -4.60 23.02
CA GLY A 182 24.22 -3.76 24.22
C GLY A 182 23.88 -2.29 23.95
N ASP A 183 23.92 -1.83 22.70
CA ASP A 183 23.54 -0.46 22.37
C ASP A 183 22.03 -0.24 22.61
N ARG A 184 21.67 0.99 22.99
CA ARG A 184 20.26 1.41 23.07
C ARG A 184 19.83 1.90 21.70
N VAL A 185 18.67 1.46 21.26
CA VAL A 185 18.05 1.92 20.01
C VAL A 185 16.64 2.41 20.28
N ARG A 186 16.31 3.55 19.68
CA ARG A 186 14.93 4.05 19.58
C ARG A 186 14.44 3.77 18.18
N ALA A 187 13.23 3.28 18.00
CA ALA A 187 12.70 3.02 16.67
C ALA A 187 11.18 3.12 16.66
N TYR A 188 10.62 3.33 15.48
CA TYR A 188 9.19 3.32 15.22
C TYR A 188 8.70 1.89 15.06
N ILE A 189 7.59 1.52 15.71
CA ILE A 189 6.92 0.24 15.49
C ILE A 189 6.14 0.35 14.18
N ALA A 190 6.70 -0.23 13.12
CA ALA A 190 6.11 -0.20 11.79
C ALA A 190 4.94 -1.18 11.66
N ASP A 191 5.11 -2.40 12.18
CA ASP A 191 4.12 -3.47 12.03
C ASP A 191 4.29 -4.53 13.14
N VAL A 192 3.21 -5.18 13.53
CA VAL A 192 3.21 -6.27 14.52
C VAL A 192 2.42 -7.45 13.97
N ARG A 193 3.14 -8.51 13.60
CA ARG A 193 2.56 -9.70 12.97
C ARG A 193 2.54 -10.89 13.92
N ARG A 194 1.49 -11.70 13.82
CA ARG A 194 1.43 -12.99 14.51
C ARG A 194 2.06 -14.06 13.62
N GLU A 195 3.13 -14.68 14.09
CA GLU A 195 3.75 -15.82 13.41
C GLU A 195 3.72 -17.10 14.25
N PRO A 196 3.84 -18.30 13.63
CA PRO A 196 3.86 -19.59 14.34
C PRO A 196 4.98 -19.71 15.39
N ARG A 197 6.07 -18.94 15.20
CA ARG A 197 7.22 -18.93 16.13
C ARG A 197 7.10 -17.89 17.24
N GLY A 198 6.07 -17.04 17.22
CA GLY A 198 5.84 -15.94 18.16
C GLY A 198 5.47 -14.65 17.42
N PRO A 199 4.96 -13.61 18.10
CA PRO A 199 4.75 -12.32 17.47
C PRO A 199 6.08 -11.74 17.00
N GLN A 200 6.09 -11.24 15.76
CA GLN A 200 7.22 -10.47 15.22
C GLN A 200 6.84 -8.99 15.22
N ILE A 201 7.64 -8.19 15.92
CA ILE A 201 7.51 -6.73 15.96
C ILE A 201 8.55 -6.16 14.99
N PHE A 202 8.09 -5.53 13.91
CA PHE A 202 8.95 -4.88 12.94
C PHE A 202 9.17 -3.42 13.33
N LEU A 203 10.44 -3.06 13.47
CA LEU A 203 10.86 -1.71 13.77
C LEU A 203 11.39 -1.02 12.51
N SER A 204 11.25 0.30 12.47
CA SER A 204 11.81 1.15 11.43
C SER A 204 12.43 2.42 11.99
N ARG A 205 13.54 2.84 11.40
CA ARG A 205 14.14 4.17 11.61
C ARG A 205 14.10 5.03 10.34
N THR A 206 13.83 4.42 9.19
CA THR A 206 13.66 5.11 7.90
C THR A 206 12.25 5.67 7.70
N HIS A 207 11.23 5.10 8.36
CA HIS A 207 9.84 5.50 8.19
C HIS A 207 9.61 7.01 8.47
N PRO A 208 8.86 7.76 7.64
CA PRO A 208 8.60 9.19 7.83
C PRO A 208 7.99 9.53 9.20
N GLN A 209 7.06 8.71 9.68
CA GLN A 209 6.41 8.92 10.98
C GLN A 209 7.38 8.80 12.17
N PHE A 210 8.54 8.14 12.01
CA PHE A 210 9.55 8.13 13.07
C PHE A 210 10.03 9.56 13.37
N MET A 211 10.30 10.36 12.34
CA MET A 211 10.69 11.76 12.49
C MET A 211 9.57 12.59 13.12
N ALA A 212 8.33 12.45 12.62
CA ALA A 212 7.19 13.19 13.15
C ALA A 212 6.99 12.93 14.66
N LYS A 213 7.09 11.66 15.08
CA LYS A 213 6.99 11.28 16.49
C LYS A 213 8.19 11.75 17.33
N LEU A 214 9.39 11.82 16.77
CA LEU A 214 10.54 12.43 17.45
C LEU A 214 10.32 13.92 17.69
N PHE A 215 9.80 14.65 16.70
CA PHE A 215 9.41 16.05 16.89
C PHE A 215 8.31 16.22 17.93
N ALA A 216 7.30 15.34 17.94
CA ALA A 216 6.27 15.36 18.98
C ALA A 216 6.82 15.11 20.40
N GLN A 217 7.94 14.38 20.55
CA GLN A 217 8.60 14.21 21.85
C GLN A 217 9.46 15.42 22.25
N GLU A 218 10.05 16.11 21.27
CA GLU A 218 10.99 17.22 21.50
C GLU A 218 10.30 18.60 21.56
N VAL A 219 9.15 18.75 20.91
CA VAL A 219 8.40 20.00 20.76
C VAL A 219 7.04 19.87 21.45
N PRO A 220 6.85 20.46 22.65
CA PRO A 220 5.58 20.39 23.39
C PRO A 220 4.38 20.89 22.59
N GLU A 221 4.55 21.94 21.79
CA GLU A 221 3.51 22.51 20.94
C GLU A 221 3.00 21.52 19.89
N VAL A 222 3.85 20.58 19.43
CA VAL A 222 3.46 19.48 18.54
C VAL A 222 2.76 18.36 19.32
N TYR A 223 3.20 18.07 20.54
CA TYR A 223 2.56 17.09 21.41
C TYR A 223 1.12 17.50 21.79
N ASP A 224 0.93 18.77 22.13
CA ASP A 224 -0.36 19.34 22.53
C ASP A 224 -1.30 19.59 21.34
N GLY A 225 -0.83 19.36 20.10
CA GLY A 225 -1.62 19.55 18.88
C GLY A 225 -1.84 21.01 18.48
N ILE A 226 -1.08 21.95 19.06
CA ILE A 226 -1.10 23.37 18.67
C ILE A 226 -0.43 23.53 17.30
N ILE A 227 0.68 22.82 17.10
CA ILE A 227 1.38 22.71 15.82
C ILE A 227 1.13 21.31 15.26
N GLU A 228 0.72 21.24 14.01
CA GLU A 228 0.56 19.99 13.28
C GLU A 228 1.65 19.84 12.21
N ILE A 229 2.25 18.65 12.16
CA ILE A 229 3.14 18.25 11.06
C ILE A 229 2.26 17.67 9.95
N LYS A 230 1.95 18.48 8.93
CA LYS A 230 1.06 18.12 7.82
C LYS A 230 1.68 17.16 6.82
N ALA A 231 2.98 17.32 6.57
CA ALA A 231 3.69 16.53 5.56
C ALA A 231 5.14 16.27 5.99
N VAL A 232 5.65 15.10 5.60
CA VAL A 232 7.04 14.68 5.87
C VAL A 232 7.58 13.97 4.65
N ALA A 233 8.64 14.52 4.06
CA ALA A 233 9.41 13.89 2.98
C ALA A 233 10.83 13.63 3.45
N ARG A 234 11.33 12.41 3.28
CA ARG A 234 12.65 12.00 3.80
C ARG A 234 13.44 11.23 2.75
N ASP A 235 14.73 11.55 2.68
CA ASP A 235 15.79 10.70 2.17
C ASP A 235 16.61 10.24 3.40
N PRO A 236 16.25 9.09 4.01
CA PRO A 236 16.70 8.71 5.34
C PRO A 236 18.23 8.72 5.49
N GLY A 237 18.72 9.35 6.57
CA GLY A 237 20.14 9.51 6.86
C GLY A 237 20.86 10.56 6.01
N SER A 238 20.16 11.27 5.13
CA SER A 238 20.74 12.36 4.33
C SER A 238 20.03 13.69 4.56
N ARG A 239 18.77 13.81 4.11
CA ARG A 239 18.01 15.05 4.16
C ARG A 239 16.52 14.79 4.24
N ALA A 240 15.80 15.69 4.90
CA ALA A 240 14.36 15.66 5.02
C ALA A 240 13.77 17.06 4.97
N LYS A 241 12.49 17.11 4.60
CA LYS A 241 11.65 18.30 4.64
C LYS A 241 10.40 17.96 5.46
N ILE A 242 10.01 18.87 6.35
CA ILE A 242 8.74 18.75 7.09
C ILE A 242 7.91 20.02 6.89
N GLY A 243 6.62 19.83 6.59
CA GLY A 243 5.63 20.90 6.48
C GLY A 243 4.86 21.03 7.78
N VAL A 244 4.92 22.20 8.41
CA VAL A 244 4.28 22.46 9.71
C VAL A 244 3.30 23.63 9.63
N ILE A 245 2.17 23.51 10.30
CA ILE A 245 1.18 24.59 10.47
C ILE A 245 0.90 24.77 11.96
N SER A 246 0.67 26.00 12.39
CA SER A 246 0.16 26.31 13.73
C SER A 246 -1.32 26.64 13.65
N TYR A 247 -2.13 26.09 14.55
CA TYR A 247 -3.52 26.49 14.75
C TYR A 247 -3.66 27.70 15.66
N ASP A 248 -2.56 28.13 16.29
CA ASP A 248 -2.48 29.36 17.07
C ASP A 248 -1.64 30.40 16.31
N SER A 249 -2.30 31.49 15.89
CA SER A 249 -1.66 32.61 15.18
C SER A 249 -0.56 33.34 15.98
N SER A 250 -0.52 33.17 17.31
CA SER A 250 0.51 33.77 18.17
C SER A 250 1.81 32.97 18.20
N ILE A 251 1.81 31.75 17.65
CA ILE A 251 2.94 30.82 17.67
C ILE A 251 3.46 30.63 16.26
N ASP A 252 4.75 30.95 16.05
CA ASP A 252 5.46 30.61 14.81
C ASP A 252 5.81 29.11 14.81
N PRO A 253 5.24 28.30 13.90
CA PRO A 253 5.46 26.85 13.91
C PRO A 253 6.90 26.48 13.56
N VAL A 254 7.59 27.27 12.73
CA VAL A 254 8.98 26.99 12.34
C VAL A 254 9.91 27.29 13.50
N GLY A 255 9.81 28.50 14.07
CA GLY A 255 10.61 28.91 15.23
C GLY A 255 10.39 28.00 16.45
N ALA A 256 9.16 27.54 16.67
CA ALA A 256 8.86 26.53 17.67
C ALA A 256 9.64 25.23 17.39
N CYS A 257 9.46 24.60 16.23
CA CYS A 257 10.14 23.33 15.95
C CYS A 257 11.68 23.43 15.92
N VAL A 258 12.25 24.58 15.56
CA VAL A 258 13.70 24.84 15.60
C VAL A 258 14.20 24.99 17.06
N GLY A 259 13.50 25.77 17.87
CA GLY A 259 13.92 26.10 19.25
C GLY A 259 15.11 27.06 19.33
N MET A 260 15.53 27.39 20.55
CA MET A 260 16.61 28.35 20.78
C MET A 260 17.92 27.90 20.11
N ARG A 261 18.38 28.65 19.10
CA ARG A 261 19.56 28.31 18.28
C ARG A 261 19.51 26.91 17.66
N GLY A 262 18.31 26.41 17.35
CA GLY A 262 18.15 25.09 16.76
C GLY A 262 18.24 23.93 17.74
N SER A 263 18.19 24.16 19.06
CA SER A 263 18.40 23.10 20.05
C SER A 263 17.47 21.90 19.88
N ARG A 264 16.19 22.14 19.53
CA ARG A 264 15.17 21.10 19.39
C ARG A 264 15.40 20.29 18.10
N VAL A 265 15.52 20.98 16.97
CA VAL A 265 15.81 20.30 15.69
C VAL A 265 17.13 19.53 15.75
N GLN A 266 18.17 20.05 16.42
CA GLN A 266 19.46 19.36 16.55
C GLN A 266 19.38 18.08 17.38
N ALA A 267 18.48 18.00 18.38
CA ALA A 267 18.24 16.77 19.12
C ALA A 267 17.67 15.66 18.22
N VAL A 268 16.72 16.01 17.35
CA VAL A 268 16.14 15.08 16.36
C VAL A 268 17.17 14.70 15.29
N VAL A 269 17.94 15.67 14.76
CA VAL A 269 19.05 15.43 13.82
C VAL A 269 20.08 14.47 14.41
N GLY A 270 20.42 14.62 15.70
CA GLY A 270 21.34 13.74 16.41
C GLY A 270 20.82 12.32 16.51
N GLU A 271 19.53 12.14 16.80
CA GLU A 271 18.90 10.81 16.81
C GLU A 271 18.89 10.15 15.42
N LEU A 272 18.78 10.95 14.35
CA LEU A 272 18.77 10.50 12.96
C LEU A 272 20.17 10.49 12.30
N GLN A 273 21.24 10.37 13.10
CA GLN A 273 22.63 10.24 12.61
C GLN A 273 23.08 11.39 11.68
N GLY A 274 22.63 12.61 11.94
CA GLY A 274 23.04 13.80 11.18
C GLY A 274 22.24 14.07 9.90
N GLU A 275 21.07 13.43 9.75
CA GLU A 275 20.10 13.76 8.70
C GLU A 275 19.75 15.26 8.76
N LYS A 276 19.92 15.98 7.65
CA LYS A 276 19.61 17.43 7.59
C LYS A 276 18.11 17.63 7.48
N ILE A 277 17.51 18.40 8.39
CA ILE A 277 16.06 18.62 8.42
C ILE A 277 15.75 20.07 8.08
N ASP A 278 15.01 20.29 7.00
CA ASP A 278 14.42 21.58 6.66
C ASP A 278 12.99 21.64 7.20
N ILE A 279 12.67 22.68 7.97
CA ILE A 279 11.34 22.89 8.57
C ILE A 279 10.69 24.03 7.80
N ILE A 280 9.53 23.76 7.21
CA ILE A 280 8.91 24.61 6.21
C ILE A 280 7.48 24.95 6.65
N PRO A 281 7.05 26.21 6.56
CA PRO A 281 5.66 26.57 6.83
C PRO A 281 4.76 25.96 5.75
N TRP A 282 3.81 25.15 6.19
CA TRP A 282 2.80 24.55 5.34
C TRP A 282 1.74 25.60 4.96
N SER A 283 1.19 25.48 3.75
CA SER A 283 0.15 26.36 3.23
C SER A 283 -0.86 25.54 2.44
N ASP A 284 -2.14 25.89 2.55
CA ASP A 284 -3.22 25.31 1.73
C ASP A 284 -3.07 25.67 0.24
N ASN A 285 -2.40 26.79 -0.07
CA ASN A 285 -2.14 27.21 -1.44
C ASN A 285 -0.93 26.42 -2.00
N PRO A 286 -1.12 25.57 -3.04
CA PRO A 286 -0.05 24.70 -3.56
C PRO A 286 1.17 25.47 -4.07
N ALA A 287 0.96 26.58 -4.79
CA ALA A 287 2.05 27.40 -5.30
C ALA A 287 2.90 27.98 -4.16
N THR A 288 2.25 28.50 -3.11
CA THR A 288 2.96 29.00 -1.92
C THR A 288 3.72 27.88 -1.21
N PHE A 289 3.11 26.70 -1.07
CA PHE A 289 3.75 25.58 -0.39
C PHE A 289 4.94 25.02 -1.17
N VAL A 290 4.88 24.98 -2.50
CA VAL A 290 6.02 24.59 -3.36
C VAL A 290 7.18 25.57 -3.25
N VAL A 291 6.92 26.88 -3.29
CA VAL A 291 7.96 27.90 -3.09
C VAL A 291 8.66 27.69 -1.75
N ASN A 292 7.88 27.50 -0.69
CA ASN A 292 8.41 27.22 0.65
C ASN A 292 9.21 25.90 0.67
N ALA A 293 8.76 24.86 -0.04
CA ALA A 293 9.39 23.55 -0.09
C ALA A 293 10.74 23.55 -0.84
N LEU A 294 10.90 24.40 -1.86
CA LEU A 294 12.13 24.54 -2.64
C LEU A 294 13.23 25.33 -1.92
N ALA A 295 12.91 25.97 -0.80
CA ALA A 295 13.88 26.65 0.06
C ALA A 295 15.12 25.75 0.29
N PRO A 296 16.35 26.31 0.16
CA PRO A 296 16.68 27.73 0.14
C PRO A 296 16.73 28.42 -1.23
N ALA A 297 16.33 27.76 -2.32
CA ALA A 297 16.34 28.38 -3.65
C ALA A 297 15.24 29.45 -3.78
N GLU A 298 15.59 30.60 -4.34
CA GLU A 298 14.62 31.66 -4.64
C GLU A 298 13.88 31.36 -5.96
N VAL A 299 12.56 31.51 -5.92
CA VAL A 299 11.66 31.24 -7.05
C VAL A 299 11.19 32.55 -7.65
N ALA A 300 11.30 32.70 -8.97
CA ALA A 300 10.86 33.89 -9.69
C ALA A 300 9.36 33.84 -10.01
N LYS A 301 8.90 32.70 -10.54
CA LYS A 301 7.49 32.51 -10.96
C LYS A 301 7.09 31.05 -10.80
N VAL A 302 5.82 30.83 -10.51
CA VAL A 302 5.21 29.50 -10.46
C VAL A 302 4.01 29.49 -11.40
N VAL A 303 3.91 28.45 -12.23
CA VAL A 303 2.76 28.17 -13.08
C VAL A 303 2.15 26.86 -12.63
N LEU A 304 0.86 26.90 -12.30
CA LEU A 304 0.10 25.75 -11.82
C LEU A 304 -0.67 25.15 -12.99
N ASP A 305 -0.54 23.83 -13.16
CA ASP A 305 -1.38 23.03 -14.06
C ASP A 305 -2.17 22.04 -13.19
N GLU A 306 -3.42 22.40 -12.92
CA GLU A 306 -4.32 21.61 -12.07
C GLU A 306 -4.77 20.32 -12.74
N GLU A 307 -4.91 20.31 -14.07
CA GLU A 307 -5.37 19.14 -14.84
C GLU A 307 -4.32 18.03 -14.79
N SER A 308 -3.05 18.37 -15.02
CA SER A 308 -1.96 17.37 -15.00
C SER A 308 -1.29 17.18 -13.63
N HIS A 309 -1.84 17.81 -12.58
CA HIS A 309 -1.30 17.81 -11.21
C HIS A 309 0.22 18.14 -11.16
N ARG A 310 0.61 19.13 -11.97
CA ARG A 310 2.00 19.58 -12.18
C ARG A 310 2.18 21.05 -11.83
N ILE A 311 3.38 21.37 -11.36
CA ILE A 311 3.78 22.73 -11.02
C ILE A 311 5.10 23.03 -11.71
N GLU A 312 5.09 24.05 -12.56
CA GLU A 312 6.29 24.54 -13.23
C GLU A 312 6.85 25.72 -12.43
N VAL A 313 8.12 25.62 -12.09
CA VAL A 313 8.81 26.57 -11.24
C VAL A 313 9.95 27.20 -12.03
N ILE A 314 9.82 28.50 -12.25
CA ILE A 314 10.81 29.30 -12.94
C ILE A 314 11.75 29.90 -11.90
N VAL A 315 13.05 29.65 -12.07
CA VAL A 315 14.10 30.15 -11.19
C VAL A 315 15.16 30.91 -11.98
N PRO A 316 15.87 31.87 -11.35
CA PRO A 316 17.06 32.45 -11.93
C PRO A 316 18.15 31.39 -12.23
N ASP A 317 19.00 31.64 -13.22
CA ASP A 317 20.05 30.69 -13.66
C ASP A 317 21.02 30.29 -12.51
N ASP A 318 21.32 31.21 -11.60
CA ASP A 318 22.18 30.96 -10.45
C ASP A 318 21.50 30.11 -9.36
N GLN A 319 20.17 30.07 -9.34
CA GLN A 319 19.36 29.29 -8.40
C GLN A 319 19.01 27.89 -8.91
N LEU A 320 19.09 27.63 -10.22
CA LEU A 320 18.73 26.34 -10.84
C LEU A 320 19.39 25.13 -10.15
N SER A 321 20.70 25.20 -9.95
CA SER A 321 21.48 24.14 -9.31
C SER A 321 21.05 23.89 -7.84
N LEU A 322 20.66 24.95 -7.14
CA LEU A 322 20.20 24.88 -5.75
C LEU A 322 18.79 24.31 -5.66
N ALA A 323 17.91 24.72 -6.57
CA ALA A 323 16.52 24.29 -6.65
C ALA A 323 16.40 22.79 -6.97
N ILE A 324 17.18 22.29 -7.93
CA ILE A 324 17.29 20.86 -8.24
C ILE A 324 17.97 20.12 -7.08
N GLY A 325 19.08 20.67 -6.58
CA GLY A 325 19.91 20.06 -5.55
C GLY A 325 20.75 18.88 -6.08
N ARG A 326 21.62 18.34 -5.21
CA ARG A 326 22.52 17.24 -5.60
C ARG A 326 21.71 16.01 -6.04
N ARG A 327 21.90 15.58 -7.30
CA ARG A 327 21.16 14.46 -7.91
C ARG A 327 19.63 14.62 -7.85
N GLY A 328 19.13 15.86 -7.92
CA GLY A 328 17.70 16.13 -7.83
C GLY A 328 17.10 15.90 -6.43
N GLN A 329 17.92 15.83 -5.37
CA GLN A 329 17.41 15.54 -4.03
C GLN A 329 16.43 16.61 -3.52
N ASN A 330 16.66 17.90 -3.83
CA ASN A 330 15.81 18.97 -3.30
C ASN A 330 14.43 18.97 -3.97
N VAL A 331 14.40 18.93 -5.30
CA VAL A 331 13.15 18.86 -6.07
C VAL A 331 12.35 17.58 -5.76
N ARG A 332 13.02 16.42 -5.59
CA ARG A 332 12.34 15.17 -5.22
C ARG A 332 11.69 15.26 -3.84
N LEU A 333 12.40 15.81 -2.85
CA LEU A 333 11.85 15.99 -1.51
C LEU A 333 10.70 17.01 -1.51
N ALA A 334 10.81 18.09 -2.29
CA ALA A 334 9.72 19.07 -2.42
C ALA A 334 8.49 18.46 -3.10
N SER A 335 8.68 17.66 -4.15
CA SER A 335 7.60 16.94 -4.84
C SER A 335 6.92 15.93 -3.92
N GLN A 336 7.68 15.12 -3.17
CA GLN A 336 7.12 14.20 -2.16
C GLN A 336 6.41 14.92 -1.01
N LEU A 337 6.89 16.09 -0.62
CA LEU A 337 6.31 16.87 0.49
C LEU A 337 4.98 17.51 0.09
N THR A 338 4.90 18.04 -1.12
CA THR A 338 3.73 18.75 -1.63
C THR A 338 2.71 17.81 -2.28
N GLY A 339 3.15 16.64 -2.75
CA GLY A 339 2.34 15.73 -3.56
C GLY A 339 2.29 16.10 -5.04
N TRP A 340 2.90 17.21 -5.46
CA TRP A 340 2.88 17.70 -6.84
C TRP A 340 4.12 17.28 -7.61
N ALA A 341 3.97 17.04 -8.92
CA ALA A 341 5.10 16.89 -9.82
C ALA A 341 5.68 18.28 -10.12
N ILE A 342 6.93 18.52 -9.72
CA ILE A 342 7.58 19.83 -9.85
C ILE A 342 8.58 19.78 -10.99
N ASP A 343 8.38 20.63 -11.99
CA ASP A 343 9.35 20.89 -13.06
C ASP A 343 10.07 22.21 -12.80
N ILE A 344 11.37 22.27 -13.03
CA ILE A 344 12.19 23.45 -12.74
C ILE A 344 12.94 23.84 -14.00
N MET A 345 12.75 25.09 -14.42
CA MET A 345 13.40 25.66 -15.59
C MET A 345 13.86 27.09 -15.33
N THR A 346 14.74 27.59 -16.19
CA THR A 346 15.21 28.99 -16.11
C THR A 346 14.27 29.94 -16.82
N GLU A 347 14.39 31.24 -16.56
CA GLU A 347 13.63 32.27 -17.29
C GLU A 347 13.90 32.24 -18.80
N ALA A 348 15.14 31.88 -19.19
CA ALA A 348 15.53 31.75 -20.58
C ALA A 348 14.86 30.53 -21.23
N GLU A 349 14.87 29.38 -20.56
CA GLU A 349 14.22 28.15 -21.03
C GLU A 349 12.70 28.33 -21.15
N GLU A 350 12.07 28.97 -20.17
CA GLU A 350 10.62 29.25 -20.21
C GLU A 350 10.25 30.23 -21.34
N SER A 351 11.11 31.23 -21.60
CA SER A 351 10.93 32.16 -22.72
C SER A 351 11.09 31.47 -24.08
N GLU A 352 12.11 30.61 -24.24
CA GLU A 352 12.33 29.84 -25.46
C GLU A 352 11.16 28.88 -25.72
N ARG A 353 10.71 28.15 -24.70
CA ARG A 353 9.55 27.27 -24.79
C ARG A 353 8.29 28.03 -25.19
N ARG A 354 8.02 29.19 -24.58
CA ARG A 354 6.87 30.04 -24.96
C ARG A 354 6.95 30.52 -26.40
N GLN A 355 8.13 30.88 -26.90
CA GLN A 355 8.31 31.29 -28.29
C GLN A 355 8.08 30.11 -29.26
N GLU A 356 8.56 28.91 -28.91
CA GLU A 356 8.35 27.70 -29.70
C GLU A 356 6.88 27.28 -29.73
N GLU A 357 6.20 27.31 -28.58
CA GLU A 357 4.76 27.06 -28.47
C GLU A 357 3.97 28.08 -29.29
N PHE A 358 4.29 29.37 -29.16
CA PHE A 358 3.65 30.44 -29.93
C PHE A 358 3.82 30.21 -31.44
N ARG A 359 5.03 29.89 -31.90
CA ARG A 359 5.32 29.61 -33.30
C ARG A 359 4.59 28.37 -33.81
N THR A 360 4.55 27.31 -33.01
CA THR A 360 3.90 26.04 -33.38
C THR A 360 2.39 26.22 -33.49
N ARG A 361 1.76 26.90 -32.52
CA ARG A 361 0.33 27.22 -32.55
C ARG A 361 -0.01 28.15 -33.71
N SER A 362 0.81 29.16 -33.95
CA SER A 362 0.61 30.09 -35.08
C SER A 362 0.70 29.36 -36.42
N ALA A 363 1.71 28.51 -36.61
CA ALA A 363 1.85 27.70 -37.81
C ALA A 363 0.64 26.76 -38.03
N ARG A 364 0.10 26.18 -36.95
CA ARG A 364 -1.12 25.37 -36.99
C ARG A 364 -2.31 26.19 -37.49
N PHE A 365 -2.51 27.41 -37.00
CA PHE A 365 -3.61 28.26 -37.45
C PHE A 365 -3.42 28.76 -38.88
N ILE A 366 -2.20 29.12 -39.29
CA ILE A 366 -1.88 29.49 -40.68
C ILE A 366 -2.24 28.35 -41.63
N GLU A 367 -1.81 27.11 -41.32
CA GLU A 367 -2.09 25.94 -42.15
C GLU A 367 -3.58 25.57 -42.15
N ALA A 368 -4.23 25.57 -40.98
CA ALA A 368 -5.60 25.11 -40.85
C ALA A 368 -6.65 26.11 -41.36
N LEU A 369 -6.42 27.41 -41.13
CA LEU A 369 -7.38 28.47 -41.45
C LEU A 369 -7.02 29.24 -42.73
N ASP A 370 -5.88 28.94 -43.35
CA ASP A 370 -5.35 29.65 -44.53
C ASP A 370 -5.32 31.19 -44.30
N VAL A 371 -4.74 31.58 -43.16
CA VAL A 371 -4.63 32.97 -42.70
C VAL A 371 -3.19 33.46 -42.75
N ASP A 372 -3.00 34.76 -42.71
CA ASP A 372 -1.68 35.35 -42.59
C ASP A 372 -1.13 35.27 -41.16
N ASP A 373 0.17 35.56 -41.00
CA ASP A 373 0.84 35.55 -39.70
C ASP A 373 0.18 36.49 -38.68
N VAL A 374 -0.41 37.60 -39.14
CA VAL A 374 -1.01 38.60 -38.25
C VAL A 374 -2.26 38.04 -37.58
N ILE A 375 -3.17 37.44 -38.35
CA ILE A 375 -4.39 36.83 -37.81
C ILE A 375 -4.03 35.64 -36.92
N ALA A 376 -3.09 34.79 -37.33
CA ALA A 376 -2.67 33.65 -36.51
C ALA A 376 -2.04 34.09 -35.17
N HIS A 377 -1.19 35.12 -35.18
CA HIS A 377 -0.61 35.66 -33.96
C HIS A 377 -1.65 36.26 -33.02
N LEU A 378 -2.69 36.94 -33.55
CA LEU A 378 -3.79 37.47 -32.75
C LEU A 378 -4.56 36.35 -32.07
N LEU A 379 -4.91 35.29 -32.80
CA LEU A 379 -5.57 34.11 -32.23
C LEU A 379 -4.75 33.48 -31.09
N VAL A 380 -3.45 33.28 -31.29
CA VAL A 380 -2.60 32.71 -30.21
C VAL A 380 -2.49 33.67 -29.01
N THR A 381 -2.44 34.98 -29.24
CA THR A 381 -2.33 36.00 -28.18
C THR A 381 -3.60 36.06 -27.33
N GLU A 382 -4.77 35.90 -27.95
CA GLU A 382 -6.06 35.80 -27.27
C GLU A 382 -6.26 34.44 -26.56
N GLY A 383 -5.32 33.51 -26.72
CA GLY A 383 -5.26 32.26 -25.95
C GLY A 383 -5.77 31.03 -26.68
N PHE A 384 -6.14 31.12 -27.96
CA PHE A 384 -6.58 29.95 -28.72
C PHE A 384 -5.43 28.95 -28.91
N THR A 385 -5.70 27.67 -28.63
CA THR A 385 -4.73 26.57 -28.69
C THR A 385 -5.09 25.51 -29.73
N LYS A 386 -6.39 25.29 -29.96
CA LYS A 386 -6.94 24.29 -30.89
C LYS A 386 -7.81 24.97 -31.96
N VAL A 387 -7.93 24.33 -33.13
CA VAL A 387 -8.73 24.86 -34.26
C VAL A 387 -10.23 24.76 -33.95
N GLU A 388 -10.58 23.74 -33.18
CA GLU A 388 -11.92 23.48 -32.65
C GLU A 388 -12.45 24.64 -31.83
N GLU A 389 -11.60 25.27 -30.99
CA GLU A 389 -11.99 26.43 -30.19
C GLU A 389 -12.44 27.58 -31.11
N VAL A 390 -11.71 27.84 -32.20
CA VAL A 390 -12.10 28.88 -33.17
C VAL A 390 -13.40 28.51 -33.90
N ALA A 391 -13.63 27.24 -34.20
CA ALA A 391 -14.82 26.79 -34.94
C ALA A 391 -16.14 26.89 -34.14
N PHE A 392 -16.05 26.76 -32.82
CA PHE A 392 -17.20 26.58 -31.93
C PHE A 392 -17.38 27.65 -30.85
N ILE A 393 -16.44 28.59 -30.70
CA ILE A 393 -16.62 29.76 -29.84
C ILE A 393 -17.79 30.63 -30.30
N ASP A 394 -18.35 31.43 -29.40
CA ASP A 394 -19.36 32.42 -29.76
C ASP A 394 -18.76 33.50 -30.68
N ILE A 395 -19.49 33.82 -31.75
CA ILE A 395 -18.98 34.71 -32.79
C ILE A 395 -18.71 36.13 -32.27
N GLU A 396 -19.47 36.56 -31.26
CA GLU A 396 -19.29 37.85 -30.60
C GLU A 396 -17.95 37.94 -29.86
N GLU A 397 -17.48 36.83 -29.26
CA GLU A 397 -16.17 36.77 -28.59
C GLU A 397 -15.04 36.83 -29.62
N LEU A 398 -15.17 36.09 -30.72
CA LEU A 398 -14.19 36.11 -31.80
C LEU A 398 -14.13 37.47 -32.51
N ALA A 399 -15.28 38.11 -32.75
CA ALA A 399 -15.36 39.46 -33.31
C ALA A 399 -14.91 40.55 -32.32
N GLY A 400 -14.83 40.23 -31.02
CA GLY A 400 -14.33 41.12 -29.98
C GLY A 400 -12.80 41.28 -29.96
N ILE A 401 -12.07 40.42 -30.69
CA ILE A 401 -10.61 40.48 -30.80
C ILE A 401 -10.19 41.77 -31.51
N GLU A 402 -9.21 42.49 -30.95
CA GLU A 402 -8.74 43.74 -31.53
C GLU A 402 -8.18 43.50 -32.96
N GLY A 403 -8.86 44.08 -33.95
CA GLY A 403 -8.51 43.95 -35.36
C GLY A 403 -9.42 42.98 -36.14
N PHE A 404 -10.35 42.28 -35.48
CA PHE A 404 -11.38 41.50 -36.15
C PHE A 404 -12.71 42.27 -36.21
N ASP A 405 -13.51 41.96 -37.23
CA ASP A 405 -14.90 42.37 -37.33
C ASP A 405 -15.79 41.12 -37.46
N GLU A 406 -17.11 41.31 -37.43
CA GLU A 406 -18.08 40.21 -37.51
C GLU A 406 -17.93 39.40 -38.81
N ASP A 407 -17.53 40.05 -39.92
CA ASP A 407 -17.30 39.40 -41.21
C ASP A 407 -16.06 38.51 -41.17
N VAL A 408 -14.93 39.01 -40.64
CA VAL A 408 -13.69 38.26 -40.46
C VAL A 408 -13.89 37.09 -39.49
N ALA A 409 -14.56 37.33 -38.35
CA ALA A 409 -14.88 36.28 -37.40
C ALA A 409 -15.72 35.16 -38.03
N THR A 410 -16.77 35.53 -38.78
CA THR A 410 -17.61 34.56 -39.51
C THR A 410 -16.78 33.75 -40.50
N GLU A 411 -15.91 34.40 -41.25
CA GLU A 411 -15.04 33.74 -42.23
C GLU A 411 -14.07 32.77 -41.55
N LEU A 412 -13.42 33.17 -40.45
CA LEU A 412 -12.51 32.31 -39.69
C LEU A 412 -13.22 31.07 -39.13
N GLN A 413 -14.43 31.22 -38.58
CA GLN A 413 -15.22 30.08 -38.12
C GLN A 413 -15.59 29.13 -39.27
N ASN A 414 -16.00 29.68 -40.41
CA ASN A 414 -16.34 28.88 -41.58
C ASN A 414 -15.12 28.10 -42.10
N ARG A 415 -13.93 28.73 -42.13
CA ARG A 415 -12.69 28.05 -42.52
C ARG A 415 -12.29 26.98 -41.52
N ALA A 416 -12.39 27.27 -40.23
CA ALA A 416 -12.13 26.29 -39.17
C ALA A 416 -13.05 25.07 -39.32
N ARG A 417 -14.35 25.28 -39.49
CA ARG A 417 -15.33 24.20 -39.71
C ARG A 417 -15.03 23.41 -40.98
N THR A 418 -14.75 24.10 -42.08
CA THR A 418 -14.40 23.45 -43.37
C THR A 418 -13.15 22.59 -43.22
N PHE A 419 -12.13 23.09 -42.51
CA PHE A 419 -10.91 22.33 -42.22
C PHE A 419 -11.19 21.10 -41.37
N LEU A 420 -11.98 21.24 -40.31
CA LEU A 420 -12.38 20.13 -39.43
C LEU A 420 -13.18 19.07 -40.21
N GLU A 421 -14.15 19.47 -41.02
CA GLU A 421 -14.94 18.56 -41.88
C GLU A 421 -14.03 17.82 -42.89
N ALA A 422 -13.10 18.53 -43.53
CA ALA A 422 -12.16 17.93 -44.47
C ALA A 422 -11.20 16.96 -43.77
N ARG A 423 -10.73 17.31 -42.57
CA ARG A 423 -9.89 16.46 -41.72
C ARG A 423 -10.63 15.19 -41.31
N ASP A 424 -11.87 15.32 -40.85
CA ASP A 424 -12.68 14.21 -40.37
C ASP A 424 -13.05 13.27 -41.52
N THR A 425 -13.37 13.82 -42.70
CA THR A 425 -13.57 13.04 -43.92
C THR A 425 -12.31 12.24 -44.29
N ARG A 426 -11.14 12.88 -44.24
CA ARG A 426 -9.85 12.21 -44.50
C ARG A 426 -9.58 11.10 -43.48
N PHE A 427 -9.85 11.35 -42.21
CA PHE A 427 -9.69 10.35 -41.17
C PHE A 427 -10.69 9.20 -41.32
N ASP A 428 -11.92 9.45 -41.74
CA ASP A 428 -12.89 8.39 -42.05
C ASP A 428 -12.47 7.52 -43.25
N GLU A 429 -11.91 8.12 -44.29
CA GLU A 429 -11.33 7.37 -45.41
C GLU A 429 -10.14 6.51 -44.96
N GLU A 430 -9.24 7.08 -44.16
CA GLU A 430 -8.07 6.36 -43.62
C GLU A 430 -8.50 5.23 -42.67
N ARG A 431 -9.49 5.48 -41.80
CA ARG A 431 -10.11 4.47 -40.93
C ARG A 431 -10.61 3.27 -41.73
N ARG A 432 -11.36 3.52 -42.82
CA ARG A 432 -11.85 2.47 -43.72
C ARG A 432 -10.71 1.70 -44.40
N GLN A 433 -9.63 2.38 -44.79
CA GLN A 433 -8.46 1.72 -45.39
C GLN A 433 -7.71 0.84 -44.39
N LEU A 434 -7.63 1.26 -43.13
CA LEU A 434 -7.01 0.49 -42.05
C LEU A 434 -7.88 -0.69 -41.59
N GLY A 435 -9.17 -0.66 -41.94
CA GLY A 435 -10.14 -1.73 -41.65
C GLY A 435 -10.65 -1.70 -40.21
N VAL A 436 -10.72 -0.51 -39.61
CA VAL A 436 -11.30 -0.32 -38.28
C VAL A 436 -12.82 -0.37 -38.39
N GLY A 437 -13.46 -1.19 -37.56
CA GLY A 437 -14.90 -1.42 -37.56
C GLY A 437 -15.71 -0.16 -37.24
N GLU A 438 -16.97 -0.15 -37.68
CA GLU A 438 -17.92 0.94 -37.38
C GLU A 438 -18.43 0.90 -35.94
N ASP A 439 -18.39 -0.29 -35.33
CA ASP A 439 -18.67 -0.55 -33.93
C ASP A 439 -17.74 0.24 -33.00
N VAL A 440 -16.46 0.35 -33.35
CA VAL A 440 -15.47 1.18 -32.62
C VAL A 440 -15.88 2.66 -32.58
N ALA A 441 -16.57 3.16 -33.62
CA ALA A 441 -17.01 4.55 -33.69
C ALA A 441 -18.15 4.87 -32.70
N THR A 442 -18.83 3.85 -32.16
CA THR A 442 -19.93 4.03 -31.21
C THR A 442 -19.48 4.22 -29.77
N LEU A 443 -18.18 4.05 -29.51
CA LEU A 443 -17.59 4.23 -28.18
C LEU A 443 -17.61 5.71 -27.75
N PRO A 444 -17.77 5.97 -26.43
CA PRO A 444 -17.72 7.33 -25.90
C PRO A 444 -16.35 7.96 -26.16
N HIS A 445 -16.33 9.29 -26.36
CA HIS A 445 -15.13 10.09 -26.62
C HIS A 445 -14.33 9.69 -27.87
N MET A 446 -14.89 8.83 -28.74
CA MET A 446 -14.21 8.38 -29.95
C MET A 446 -14.23 9.47 -31.03
N THR A 447 -13.05 9.97 -31.39
CA THR A 447 -12.89 10.90 -32.52
C THR A 447 -12.44 10.17 -33.78
N PRO A 448 -12.71 10.70 -34.99
CA PRO A 448 -12.14 10.16 -36.23
C PRO A 448 -10.62 10.01 -36.20
N GLY A 449 -9.92 10.95 -35.54
CA GLY A 449 -8.47 10.88 -35.33
C GLY A 449 -8.03 9.69 -34.48
N PHE A 450 -8.76 9.38 -33.39
CA PHE A 450 -8.46 8.23 -32.53
C PHE A 450 -8.62 6.91 -33.27
N MET A 451 -9.70 6.78 -34.05
CA MET A 451 -9.93 5.56 -34.84
C MET A 451 -8.80 5.29 -35.84
N VAL A 452 -8.26 6.35 -36.46
CA VAL A 452 -7.09 6.22 -37.33
C VAL A 452 -5.83 5.83 -36.55
N ALA A 453 -5.59 6.45 -35.39
CA ALA A 453 -4.44 6.12 -34.54
C ALA A 453 -4.46 4.65 -34.08
N LEU A 454 -5.62 4.18 -33.64
CA LEU A 454 -5.88 2.77 -33.29
C LEU A 454 -5.64 1.85 -34.48
N GLY A 455 -6.20 2.18 -35.64
CA GLY A 455 -6.03 1.40 -36.87
C GLY A 455 -4.56 1.27 -37.31
N ARG A 456 -3.76 2.34 -37.17
CA ARG A 456 -2.31 2.32 -37.46
C ARG A 456 -1.52 1.40 -36.54
N LYS A 457 -2.01 1.18 -35.32
CA LYS A 457 -1.44 0.26 -34.33
C LYS A 457 -2.03 -1.15 -34.39
N GLY A 458 -2.96 -1.38 -35.33
CA GLY A 458 -3.56 -2.69 -35.57
C GLY A 458 -4.79 -2.99 -34.70
N VAL A 459 -5.28 -2.01 -33.94
CA VAL A 459 -6.50 -2.11 -33.14
C VAL A 459 -7.69 -1.77 -34.05
N LYS A 460 -8.56 -2.75 -34.34
CA LYS A 460 -9.55 -2.63 -35.42
C LYS A 460 -10.97 -2.98 -35.01
N SER A 461 -11.17 -3.71 -33.93
CA SER A 461 -12.47 -4.16 -33.44
C SER A 461 -12.72 -3.70 -32.00
N LEU A 462 -13.97 -3.80 -31.53
CA LEU A 462 -14.29 -3.56 -30.12
C LEU A 462 -13.47 -4.46 -29.18
N ASP A 463 -13.25 -5.72 -29.54
CA ASP A 463 -12.42 -6.66 -28.76
C ASP A 463 -10.98 -6.16 -28.63
N ASP A 464 -10.39 -5.68 -29.73
CA ASP A 464 -9.02 -5.16 -29.71
C ASP A 464 -8.90 -3.92 -28.79
N VAL A 465 -9.96 -3.09 -28.72
CA VAL A 465 -10.00 -1.91 -27.83
C VAL A 465 -10.21 -2.35 -26.38
N ALA A 466 -11.05 -3.35 -26.13
CA ALA A 466 -11.34 -3.91 -24.81
C ALA A 466 -10.11 -4.54 -24.14
N ASP A 467 -9.23 -5.11 -24.95
CA ASP A 467 -7.97 -5.74 -24.54
C ASP A 467 -6.87 -4.73 -24.16
N LEU A 468 -7.00 -3.46 -24.55
CA LEU A 468 -6.04 -2.42 -24.18
C LEU A 468 -6.10 -2.10 -22.68
N ALA A 469 -4.94 -1.72 -22.16
CA ALA A 469 -4.86 -0.97 -20.92
C ALA A 469 -4.97 0.55 -21.18
N SER A 470 -5.37 1.31 -20.17
CA SER A 470 -5.65 2.75 -20.29
C SER A 470 -4.41 3.55 -20.64
N ASP A 471 -3.25 3.16 -20.12
CA ASP A 471 -1.95 3.72 -20.46
C ASP A 471 -1.55 3.43 -21.92
N GLU A 472 -1.82 2.22 -22.41
CA GLU A 472 -1.58 1.85 -23.81
C GLU A 472 -2.48 2.65 -24.76
N LEU A 473 -3.76 2.81 -24.43
CA LEU A 473 -4.69 3.61 -25.22
C LEU A 473 -4.22 5.08 -25.32
N ILE A 474 -3.85 5.68 -24.19
CA ILE A 474 -3.32 7.06 -24.13
C ILE A 474 -2.02 7.19 -24.93
N GLU A 475 -1.15 6.18 -24.91
CA GLU A 475 0.08 6.18 -25.72
C GLU A 475 -0.23 6.16 -27.23
N ILE A 476 -1.28 5.45 -27.65
CA ILE A 476 -1.68 5.35 -29.05
C ILE A 476 -2.30 6.65 -29.56
N VAL A 477 -3.20 7.26 -28.78
CA VAL A 477 -3.94 8.46 -29.21
C VAL A 477 -3.23 9.78 -28.91
N GLY A 478 -2.34 9.80 -27.92
CA GLY A 478 -1.58 10.97 -27.49
C GLY A 478 -2.08 11.54 -26.15
N LYS A 479 -1.14 11.91 -25.28
CA LYS A 479 -1.41 12.37 -23.90
C LYS A 479 -2.24 13.65 -23.80
N ASP A 480 -2.20 14.51 -24.80
CA ASP A 480 -2.88 15.82 -24.77
C ASP A 480 -4.32 15.75 -25.32
N GLU A 481 -4.77 14.57 -25.74
CA GLU A 481 -6.07 14.39 -26.40
C GLU A 481 -7.05 13.54 -25.59
N LEU A 482 -6.60 12.69 -24.66
CA LEU A 482 -7.47 11.82 -23.85
C LEU A 482 -6.98 11.73 -22.40
N SER A 483 -7.86 12.04 -21.44
CA SER A 483 -7.55 11.89 -20.01
C SER A 483 -7.54 10.42 -19.59
N GLU A 484 -6.92 10.12 -18.45
CA GLU A 484 -6.91 8.75 -17.92
C GLU A 484 -8.31 8.24 -17.56
N ASP A 485 -9.17 9.13 -17.06
CA ASP A 485 -10.55 8.80 -16.73
C ASP A 485 -11.39 8.53 -17.99
N ASP A 486 -11.23 9.35 -19.04
CA ASP A 486 -11.92 9.13 -20.31
C ASP A 486 -11.43 7.87 -21.02
N ALA A 487 -10.12 7.57 -20.93
CA ALA A 487 -9.54 6.33 -21.45
C ALA A 487 -10.10 5.10 -20.72
N ASN A 488 -10.24 5.18 -19.39
CA ASN A 488 -10.89 4.14 -18.59
C ASN A 488 -12.35 3.95 -18.98
N GLU A 489 -13.11 5.04 -19.15
CA GLU A 489 -14.51 4.99 -19.56
C GLU A 489 -14.67 4.34 -20.94
N LEU A 490 -13.82 4.73 -21.90
CA LEU A 490 -13.82 4.19 -23.26
C LEU A 490 -13.52 2.68 -23.27
N ILE A 491 -12.50 2.22 -22.53
CA ILE A 491 -12.16 0.80 -22.43
C ILE A 491 -13.29 0.02 -21.74
N MET A 492 -13.90 0.57 -20.69
CA MET A 492 -15.01 -0.08 -20.00
C MET A 492 -16.27 -0.16 -20.86
N ALA A 493 -16.56 0.87 -21.66
CA ALA A 493 -17.62 0.83 -22.67
C ALA A 493 -17.32 -0.21 -23.75
N ALA A 494 -16.06 -0.29 -24.18
CA ALA A 494 -15.60 -1.33 -25.08
C ALA A 494 -15.55 -2.72 -24.44
N ARG A 495 -15.70 -2.90 -23.12
CA ARG A 495 -15.88 -4.21 -22.49
C ARG A 495 -17.34 -4.56 -22.28
N ALA A 496 -18.24 -3.59 -22.37
CA ALA A 496 -19.66 -3.78 -22.12
C ALA A 496 -20.27 -4.77 -23.12
N HIS A 497 -19.81 -4.78 -24.38
CA HIS A 497 -20.32 -5.72 -25.40
C HIS A 497 -20.00 -7.19 -25.07
N TRP A 498 -18.95 -7.48 -24.29
CA TRP A 498 -18.70 -8.84 -23.78
C TRP A 498 -19.78 -9.34 -22.82
N PHE A 499 -20.50 -8.42 -22.17
CA PHE A 499 -21.54 -8.74 -21.20
C PHE A 499 -22.95 -8.75 -21.81
N GLU A 500 -23.17 -8.08 -22.94
CA GLU A 500 -24.44 -8.12 -23.68
C GLU A 500 -24.71 -9.51 -24.31
N ASP A 501 -23.66 -10.18 -24.81
CA ASP A 501 -23.77 -11.55 -25.34
C ASP A 501 -24.01 -12.61 -24.26
N ALA A 502 -23.68 -12.31 -22.99
CA ALA A 502 -23.91 -13.21 -21.86
C ALA A 502 -25.37 -13.23 -21.40
N GLU A 503 -26.12 -12.13 -21.56
CA GLU A 503 -27.56 -12.07 -21.26
C GLU A 503 -28.42 -12.64 -22.39
N ALA A 504 -27.94 -12.62 -23.64
CA ALA A 504 -28.66 -13.19 -24.79
C ALA A 504 -28.61 -14.73 -24.85
N ASN A 505 -27.66 -15.37 -24.17
CA ASN A 505 -27.48 -16.82 -24.09
C ASN A 505 -27.83 -17.43 -22.71
N GLY A 506 -28.49 -16.67 -21.83
CA GLY A 506 -28.94 -17.08 -20.49
C GLY A 506 -30.33 -17.72 -20.45
#